data_AF-A0A9X2MVM9-F1
#
_entry.id   AF-A0A9X2MVM9-F1
#
_cell.length_a   1.000
_cell.length_b   1.000
_cell.length_c   1.000
_cell.angle_alpha   90.00
_cell.angle_beta   90.00
_cell.angle_gamma   90.00
#
_symmetry.space_group_name_H-M   'P 1'
#
loop_
_entity.id
_entity.type
_entity.pdbx_description
1 polymer ?
#
loop_
_entity_poly.entity_id
_entity_poly.type
_entity_poly.pdbx_seq_one_letter_code
_entity_poly.pdbx_strand_id
1 'polypeptide(L)'
;MLSTETDKKWSVGYISGVFDMFHIGHLHLIRRSKERCDKLIVGVLTDELVFMLKSKWPTISLNERIEIVKAIKYVDEVDVTTEPLLNKLNALEKYKFNAMFSGDDHVADGWAHEEDALKALGVDLVFFPYTKEISTSTLQAITLPSRADHADKARRLDAGVEYVFPFDKVNKNERIIIYGIGKVGEQYVRQLAALHFCDVIAFADTYAKPGDLFEGKRCLTPEEILLNDKDYDRIVVASTTYHSQILSRLRSLGIEPGRII
;
A
#
# COMPACT_ATOMS: atom_id res chain seq x y z
N MET A 1 -1.65 22.95 43.56
CA MET A 1 -1.52 23.63 42.26
C MET A 1 -0.06 23.58 41.85
N LEU A 2 0.24 22.91 40.75
CA LEU A 2 1.54 23.02 40.07
C LEU A 2 1.23 23.01 38.56
N SER A 3 0.88 24.17 38.02
CA SER A 3 0.82 24.40 36.58
C SER A 3 2.26 24.64 36.10
N THR A 4 2.95 23.58 35.71
CA THR A 4 4.15 23.74 34.88
C THR A 4 3.68 23.88 33.43
N GLU A 5 3.09 25.02 33.09
CA GLU A 5 3.02 25.42 31.68
C GLU A 5 4.45 25.75 31.27
N THR A 6 5.13 24.77 30.68
CA THR A 6 6.30 25.06 29.87
C THR A 6 5.81 25.92 28.71
N ASP A 7 6.25 27.18 28.63
CA ASP A 7 5.98 28.04 27.47
C ASP A 7 6.37 27.28 26.21
N LYS A 8 5.36 26.85 25.45
CA LYS A 8 5.57 26.17 24.19
C LYS A 8 5.90 27.21 23.13
N LYS A 9 6.88 26.89 22.27
CA LYS A 9 7.36 27.85 21.28
C LYS A 9 6.31 28.16 20.20
N TRP A 10 5.45 27.21 19.88
CA TRP A 10 4.51 27.31 18.75
C TRP A 10 3.07 27.18 19.21
N SER A 11 2.16 27.94 18.61
CA SER A 11 0.74 27.87 18.95
C SER A 11 0.02 26.75 18.22
N VAL A 12 0.35 26.52 16.94
CA VAL A 12 -0.27 25.49 16.12
C VAL A 12 0.82 24.70 15.39
N GLY A 13 0.94 23.44 15.76
CA GLY A 13 1.78 22.44 15.12
C GLY A 13 1.01 21.62 14.09
N TYR A 14 1.67 21.28 12.99
CA TYR A 14 1.15 20.36 11.99
C TYR A 14 2.14 19.23 11.72
N ILE A 15 1.60 18.01 11.62
CA ILE A 15 2.31 16.85 11.09
C ILE A 15 1.39 16.13 10.12
N SER A 16 1.94 15.55 9.07
CA SER A 16 1.20 14.64 8.20
C SER A 16 1.97 13.34 8.01
N GLY A 17 1.23 12.25 7.87
CA GLY A 17 1.83 10.93 7.77
C GLY A 17 0.85 9.86 7.35
N VAL A 18 1.40 8.72 6.93
CA VAL A 18 0.60 7.54 6.61
C VAL A 18 0.06 6.93 7.91
N PHE A 19 0.89 6.82 8.96
CA PHE A 19 0.52 6.22 10.24
C PHE A 19 0.01 4.77 10.15
N ASP A 20 0.44 4.03 9.11
CA ASP A 20 0.10 2.63 8.90
C ASP A 20 0.84 1.71 9.88
N MET A 21 0.17 0.62 10.30
CA MET A 21 0.62 -0.27 11.38
C MET A 21 1.20 0.51 12.57
N PHE A 22 0.37 1.36 13.18
CA PHE A 22 0.80 2.33 14.18
C PHE A 22 1.70 1.74 15.26
N HIS A 23 2.84 2.39 15.52
CA HIS A 23 3.89 1.90 16.40
C HIS A 23 4.58 3.02 17.18
N ILE A 24 5.54 2.67 18.04
CA ILE A 24 6.18 3.61 18.98
C ILE A 24 6.88 4.77 18.26
N GLY A 25 7.46 4.54 17.08
CA GLY A 25 8.00 5.61 16.23
C GLY A 25 6.99 6.72 15.91
N HIS A 26 5.77 6.36 15.47
CA HIS A 26 4.69 7.34 15.24
C HIS A 26 4.30 8.05 16.54
N LEU A 27 4.15 7.30 17.64
CA LEU A 27 3.80 7.88 18.94
C LEU A 27 4.86 8.88 19.42
N HIS A 28 6.15 8.58 19.25
CA HIS A 28 7.24 9.49 19.61
C HIS A 28 7.25 10.75 18.77
N LEU A 29 7.02 10.66 17.46
CA LEU A 29 6.87 11.82 16.58
C LEU A 29 5.73 12.73 17.07
N ILE A 30 4.53 12.18 17.22
CA ILE A 30 3.34 12.92 17.66
C ILE A 30 3.58 13.54 19.05
N ARG A 31 4.11 12.77 20.00
CA ARG A 31 4.40 13.26 21.36
C ARG A 31 5.38 14.43 21.35
N ARG A 32 6.50 14.31 20.64
CA ARG A 32 7.53 15.35 20.58
C ARG A 32 7.01 16.63 19.90
N SER A 33 6.13 16.49 18.91
CA SER A 33 5.44 17.62 18.30
C SER A 33 4.52 18.33 19.30
N LYS A 34 3.68 17.58 20.02
CA LYS A 34 2.75 18.15 21.01
C LYS A 34 3.45 18.80 22.21
N GLU A 35 4.60 18.29 22.61
CA GLU A 35 5.43 18.90 23.67
C GLU A 35 5.94 20.30 23.28
N ARG A 36 5.91 20.63 21.98
CA ARG A 36 6.43 21.89 21.42
C ARG A 36 5.35 22.87 20.98
N CYS A 37 4.11 22.42 20.80
CA CYS A 37 3.01 23.27 20.36
C CYS A 37 1.76 23.20 21.24
N ASP A 38 1.00 24.30 21.30
CA ASP A 38 -0.24 24.35 22.09
C ASP A 38 -1.32 23.46 21.51
N LYS A 39 -1.51 23.51 20.18
CA LYS A 39 -2.41 22.65 19.41
C LYS A 39 -1.64 21.87 18.35
N LEU A 40 -1.79 20.55 18.28
CA LEU A 40 -1.24 19.66 17.27
C LEU A 40 -2.36 19.12 16.36
N ILE A 41 -2.27 19.46 15.08
CA ILE A 41 -3.10 18.92 14.01
C ILE A 41 -2.32 17.79 13.32
N VAL A 42 -2.97 16.62 13.18
CA VAL A 42 -2.38 15.45 12.52
C VAL A 42 -3.15 15.12 11.25
N GLY A 43 -2.49 15.29 10.10
CA GLY A 43 -2.99 14.92 8.79
C GLY A 43 -2.71 13.45 8.47
N VAL A 44 -3.77 12.67 8.24
CA VAL A 44 -3.68 11.25 7.88
C VAL A 44 -3.90 11.10 6.37
N LEU A 45 -2.88 10.62 5.65
CA LEU A 45 -2.94 10.49 4.18
C LEU A 45 -3.99 9.47 3.74
N THR A 46 -4.72 9.75 2.65
CA THR A 46 -5.65 8.78 2.03
C THR A 46 -4.93 7.59 1.44
N ASP A 47 -5.63 6.46 1.32
CA ASP A 47 -5.05 5.21 0.79
C ASP A 47 -4.54 5.42 -0.66
N GLU A 48 -5.30 6.14 -1.48
CA GLU A 48 -4.95 6.47 -2.87
C GLU A 48 -3.69 7.34 -2.92
N LEU A 49 -3.59 8.32 -2.02
CA LEU A 49 -2.44 9.21 -1.96
C LEU A 49 -1.17 8.46 -1.55
N VAL A 50 -1.29 7.51 -0.61
CA VAL A 50 -0.17 6.62 -0.25
C VAL A 50 0.26 5.80 -1.46
N PHE A 51 -0.70 5.26 -2.22
CA PHE A 51 -0.40 4.51 -3.44
C PHE A 51 0.31 5.37 -4.48
N MET A 52 -0.15 6.61 -4.73
CA MET A 52 0.50 7.52 -5.67
C MET A 52 1.94 7.87 -5.27
N LEU A 53 2.17 8.13 -3.98
CA LEU A 53 3.49 8.56 -3.48
C LEU A 53 4.49 7.40 -3.31
N LYS A 54 4.02 6.21 -2.93
CA LYS A 54 4.87 5.09 -2.50
C LYS A 54 4.69 3.83 -3.33
N SER A 55 3.84 3.86 -4.35
CA SER A 55 3.46 2.71 -5.19
C SER A 55 3.03 1.49 -4.36
N LYS A 56 2.37 1.73 -3.22
CA LYS A 56 1.98 0.71 -2.27
C LYS A 56 0.78 1.14 -1.44
N TRP A 57 -0.19 0.25 -1.28
CA TRP A 57 -1.34 0.45 -0.39
C TRP A 57 -0.94 0.27 1.09
N PRO A 58 -1.51 1.07 2.02
CA PRO A 58 -1.35 0.82 3.45
C PRO A 58 -2.02 -0.50 3.85
N THR A 59 -1.54 -1.11 4.93
CA THR A 59 -2.10 -2.37 5.47
C THR A 59 -3.40 -2.12 6.24
N ILE A 60 -3.46 -1.03 6.97
CA ILE A 60 -4.62 -0.59 7.76
C ILE A 60 -5.37 0.49 6.98
N SER A 61 -6.70 0.39 6.93
CA SER A 61 -7.54 1.32 6.16
C SER A 61 -7.45 2.75 6.67
N LEU A 62 -7.72 3.74 5.82
CA LEU A 62 -7.78 5.15 6.22
C LEU A 62 -8.63 5.38 7.48
N ASN A 63 -9.84 4.81 7.53
CA ASN A 63 -10.76 5.01 8.66
C ASN A 63 -10.16 4.48 9.97
N GLU A 64 -9.58 3.29 9.96
CA GLU A 64 -8.94 2.71 11.15
C GLU A 64 -7.71 3.52 11.58
N ARG A 65 -6.88 3.99 10.64
CA ARG A 65 -5.73 4.85 10.93
C ARG A 65 -6.18 6.16 11.57
N ILE A 66 -7.24 6.79 11.06
CA ILE A 66 -7.84 7.99 11.66
C ILE A 66 -8.29 7.73 13.09
N GLU A 67 -9.04 6.65 13.34
CA GLU A 67 -9.54 6.32 14.68
C GLU A 67 -8.41 6.06 15.67
N ILE A 68 -7.35 5.35 15.25
CA ILE A 68 -6.15 5.15 16.06
C ILE A 68 -5.50 6.48 16.41
N VAL A 69 -5.26 7.35 15.41
CA VAL A 69 -4.59 8.65 15.61
C VAL A 69 -5.43 9.56 16.51
N LYS A 70 -6.76 9.60 16.32
CA LYS A 70 -7.68 10.37 17.18
C LYS A 70 -7.62 9.94 18.64
N ALA A 71 -7.38 8.65 18.91
CA ALA A 71 -7.29 8.13 20.28
C ALA A 71 -5.95 8.47 20.98
N ILE A 72 -4.96 9.00 20.25
CA ILE A 72 -3.66 9.35 20.83
C ILE A 72 -3.79 10.62 21.66
N LYS A 73 -3.51 10.52 22.95
CA LYS A 73 -3.56 11.63 23.95
C LYS A 73 -2.91 12.95 23.51
N TYR A 74 -1.89 12.87 22.65
CA TYR A 74 -1.09 14.01 22.22
C TYR A 74 -1.68 14.75 21.00
N VAL A 75 -2.77 14.26 20.43
CA VAL A 75 -3.41 14.81 19.23
C VAL A 75 -4.61 15.65 19.64
N ASP A 76 -4.69 16.90 19.16
CA ASP A 76 -5.85 17.76 19.42
C ASP A 76 -6.86 17.70 18.27
N GLU A 77 -6.39 17.52 17.04
CA GLU A 77 -7.22 17.46 15.85
C GLU A 77 -6.63 16.48 14.83
N VAL A 78 -7.51 15.72 14.18
CA VAL A 78 -7.16 14.82 13.07
C VAL A 78 -7.91 15.27 11.83
N ASP A 79 -7.20 15.35 10.72
CA ASP A 79 -7.79 15.65 9.42
C ASP A 79 -7.26 14.68 8.35
N VAL A 80 -7.97 14.56 7.24
CA VAL A 80 -7.58 13.76 6.10
C VAL A 80 -6.68 14.60 5.18
N THR A 81 -5.48 14.09 4.93
CA THR A 81 -4.56 14.71 3.95
C THR A 81 -4.85 14.13 2.57
N THR A 82 -5.43 14.95 1.70
CA THR A 82 -5.62 14.70 0.27
C THR A 82 -4.47 15.29 -0.54
N GLU A 83 -4.40 14.96 -1.84
CA GLU A 83 -3.34 15.45 -2.73
C GLU A 83 -3.11 16.97 -2.68
N PRO A 84 -4.15 17.85 -2.71
CA PRO A 84 -3.93 19.29 -2.59
C PRO A 84 -3.23 19.71 -1.30
N LEU A 85 -3.39 18.95 -0.21
CA LEU A 85 -2.80 19.23 1.10
C LEU A 85 -1.37 18.68 1.25
N LEU A 86 -0.83 17.99 0.24
CA LEU A 86 0.61 17.74 0.15
C LEU A 86 1.39 19.03 -0.10
N ASN A 87 0.79 19.98 -0.81
CA ASN A 87 1.34 21.32 -0.92
C ASN A 87 1.27 22.00 0.45
N LYS A 88 2.44 22.29 1.02
CA LYS A 88 2.58 22.86 2.36
C LYS A 88 1.93 24.25 2.49
N LEU A 89 1.84 25.02 1.40
CA LEU A 89 1.17 26.33 1.40
C LEU A 89 -0.36 26.17 1.50
N ASN A 90 -0.94 25.19 0.80
CA ASN A 90 -2.37 24.88 0.92
C ASN A 90 -2.71 24.37 2.33
N ALA A 91 -1.84 23.50 2.89
CA ALA A 91 -1.98 23.04 4.26
C ALA A 91 -1.85 24.21 5.25
N LEU A 92 -0.89 25.12 5.05
CA LEU A 92 -0.72 26.32 5.86
C LEU A 92 -1.94 27.23 5.76
N GLU A 93 -2.51 27.42 4.57
CA GLU A 93 -3.71 28.22 4.37
C GLU A 93 -4.90 27.65 5.16
N LYS A 94 -5.08 26.32 5.13
CA LYS A 94 -6.18 25.64 5.82
C LYS A 94 -6.01 25.65 7.34
N TYR A 95 -4.83 25.28 7.84
CA TYR A 95 -4.62 24.97 9.25
C TYR A 95 -3.96 26.11 10.05
N LYS A 96 -3.37 27.10 9.37
CA LYS A 96 -2.68 28.25 9.98
C LYS A 96 -1.62 27.83 11.03
N PHE A 97 -0.89 26.75 10.76
CA PHE A 97 0.19 26.29 11.64
C PHE A 97 1.40 27.23 11.59
N ASN A 98 2.13 27.35 12.70
CA ASN A 98 3.41 28.06 12.78
C ASN A 98 4.60 27.14 13.07
N ALA A 99 4.35 25.84 13.21
CA ALA A 99 5.37 24.81 13.09
C ALA A 99 4.89 23.62 12.29
N MET A 100 5.75 23.10 11.42
CA MET A 100 5.59 21.80 10.79
C MET A 100 6.65 20.85 11.35
N PHE A 101 6.25 19.67 11.83
CA PHE A 101 7.20 18.68 12.33
C PHE A 101 7.31 17.48 11.39
N SER A 102 8.51 16.90 11.30
CA SER A 102 8.77 15.70 10.51
C SER A 102 9.88 14.85 11.13
N GLY A 103 10.02 13.61 10.67
CA GLY A 103 11.23 12.83 10.88
C GLY A 103 12.37 13.31 9.98
N ASP A 104 13.61 13.10 10.40
CA ASP A 104 14.82 13.45 9.64
C ASP A 104 15.08 12.53 8.44
N ASP A 105 14.31 11.45 8.30
CA ASP A 105 14.30 10.51 7.17
C ASP A 105 13.86 11.15 5.85
N HIS A 106 13.22 12.32 5.90
CA HIS A 106 12.74 13.07 4.74
C HIS A 106 13.62 14.27 4.35
N VAL A 107 14.70 14.55 5.09
CA VAL A 107 15.55 15.74 4.86
C VAL A 107 16.22 15.73 3.47
N ALA A 108 16.38 14.56 2.85
CA ALA A 108 17.02 14.40 1.54
C ALA A 108 16.12 14.78 0.34
N ASP A 109 14.81 15.01 0.54
CA ASP A 109 13.83 15.16 -0.56
C ASP A 109 13.71 16.60 -1.12
N GLY A 110 14.71 17.47 -0.92
CA GLY A 110 14.73 18.81 -1.55
C GLY A 110 13.95 19.91 -0.80
N TRP A 111 13.94 19.86 0.53
CA TRP A 111 13.15 20.76 1.39
C TRP A 111 13.67 22.19 1.50
N ALA A 112 14.90 22.48 1.03
CA ALA A 112 15.55 23.77 1.24
C ALA A 112 14.76 24.96 0.66
N HIS A 113 14.20 24.81 -0.54
CA HIS A 113 13.42 25.89 -1.17
C HIS A 113 12.07 26.10 -0.45
N GLU A 114 11.45 25.03 0.04
CA GLU A 114 10.18 25.10 0.75
C GLU A 114 10.35 25.62 2.19
N GLU A 115 11.49 25.34 2.81
CA GLU A 115 11.86 25.85 4.14
C GLU A 115 11.94 27.38 4.13
N ASP A 116 12.62 27.97 3.16
CA ASP A 116 12.73 29.43 3.04
C ASP A 116 11.36 30.09 2.83
N ALA A 117 10.51 29.50 1.97
CA ALA A 117 9.17 30.01 1.70
C ALA A 117 8.27 29.96 2.95
N LEU A 118 8.30 28.85 3.69
CA LEU A 118 7.54 28.70 4.94
C LEU A 118 8.06 29.61 6.06
N LYS A 119 9.39 29.74 6.16
CA LYS A 119 10.03 30.62 7.13
C LYS A 119 9.69 32.09 6.88
N ALA A 120 9.64 32.52 5.62
CA ALA A 120 9.18 33.86 5.25
C ALA A 120 7.72 34.13 5.66
N LEU A 121 6.92 33.06 5.82
CA LEU A 121 5.54 33.10 6.29
C LEU A 121 5.40 32.88 7.81
N GLY A 122 6.52 32.84 8.55
CA GLY A 122 6.53 32.67 10.00
C GLY A 122 6.33 31.23 10.48
N VAL A 123 6.63 30.25 9.62
CA VAL A 123 6.51 28.82 9.91
C VAL A 123 7.89 28.20 10.08
N ASP A 124 8.13 27.54 11.22
CA ASP A 124 9.34 26.76 11.44
C ASP A 124 9.16 25.30 10.99
N LEU A 125 10.13 24.75 10.28
CA LEU A 125 10.23 23.31 10.04
C LEU A 125 11.13 22.67 11.08
N VAL A 126 10.63 21.65 11.76
CA VAL A 126 11.30 21.02 12.90
C VAL A 126 11.44 19.52 12.64
N PHE A 127 12.69 19.05 12.60
CA PHE A 127 12.99 17.65 12.37
C PHE A 127 13.35 16.93 13.68
N PHE A 128 12.83 15.73 13.87
CA PHE A 128 13.22 14.85 14.96
C PHE A 128 14.05 13.67 14.44
N PRO A 129 15.05 13.22 15.22
CA PRO A 129 15.77 11.99 14.91
C PRO A 129 14.81 10.82 14.79
N TYR A 130 14.86 10.12 13.66
CA TYR A 130 14.04 8.95 13.39
C TYR A 130 14.31 7.84 14.42
N THR A 131 13.23 7.21 14.91
CA THR A 131 13.35 6.08 15.85
C THR A 131 13.67 4.81 15.07
N LYS A 132 14.96 4.43 15.03
CA LYS A 132 15.47 3.32 14.20
C LYS A 132 15.03 1.91 14.62
N GLU A 133 14.40 1.75 15.78
CA GLU A 133 14.09 0.44 16.35
C GLU A 133 12.93 -0.28 15.66
N ILE A 134 11.93 0.45 15.13
CA ILE A 134 10.77 -0.15 14.47
C ILE A 134 10.19 0.75 13.38
N SER A 135 9.75 0.12 12.29
CA SER A 135 9.07 0.76 11.17
C SER A 135 7.87 -0.08 10.70
N THR A 136 6.94 0.54 9.98
CA THR A 136 5.85 -0.17 9.29
C THR A 136 6.40 -1.30 8.40
N SER A 137 7.51 -1.08 7.68
CA SER A 137 8.12 -2.12 6.84
C SER A 137 8.62 -3.32 7.65
N THR A 138 9.24 -3.06 8.81
CA THR A 138 9.69 -4.10 9.74
C THR A 138 8.50 -4.87 10.32
N LEU A 139 7.43 -4.18 10.73
CA LEU A 139 6.21 -4.81 11.20
C LEU A 139 5.53 -5.62 10.12
N GLN A 140 5.46 -5.12 8.89
CA GLN A 140 4.94 -5.87 7.77
C GLN A 140 5.74 -7.14 7.52
N ALA A 141 7.07 -7.09 7.62
CA ALA A 141 7.91 -8.28 7.46
C ALA A 141 7.68 -9.35 8.55
N ILE A 142 7.25 -8.94 9.76
CA ILE A 142 7.05 -9.83 10.91
C ILE A 142 5.58 -10.32 10.99
N THR A 143 4.63 -9.45 10.70
CA THR A 143 3.20 -9.64 10.96
C THR A 143 2.40 -9.93 9.70
N LEU A 144 2.87 -9.52 8.52
CA LEU A 144 2.20 -9.95 7.30
C LEU A 144 2.52 -11.44 7.08
N PRO A 145 1.48 -12.26 6.94
CA PRO A 145 1.60 -13.69 6.90
C PRO A 145 2.58 -14.26 5.89
N SER A 146 3.09 -15.44 6.23
CA SER A 146 3.55 -16.41 5.25
C SER A 146 2.49 -16.65 4.16
N ARG A 147 2.87 -17.36 3.09
CA ARG A 147 1.96 -17.78 2.01
C ARG A 147 0.66 -18.45 2.50
N ALA A 148 0.65 -19.03 3.71
CA ALA A 148 -0.50 -19.70 4.31
C ALA A 148 -1.68 -18.76 4.65
N ASP A 149 -1.46 -17.60 5.27
CA ASP A 149 -2.63 -16.83 5.76
C ASP A 149 -3.28 -15.97 4.66
N HIS A 150 -2.67 -15.84 3.47
CA HIS A 150 -3.36 -15.30 2.29
C HIS A 150 -4.50 -16.23 1.84
N ALA A 151 -4.30 -17.55 1.94
CA ALA A 151 -5.34 -18.53 1.65
C ALA A 151 -6.50 -18.43 2.66
N ASP A 152 -6.20 -18.26 3.95
CA ASP A 152 -7.22 -18.10 4.99
C ASP A 152 -7.96 -16.76 4.86
N LYS A 153 -7.25 -15.68 4.54
CA LYS A 153 -7.88 -14.37 4.29
C LYS A 153 -8.77 -14.40 3.05
N ALA A 154 -8.34 -15.06 1.97
CA ALA A 154 -9.17 -15.30 0.79
C ALA A 154 -10.47 -16.02 1.13
N ARG A 155 -10.42 -17.09 1.93
CA ARG A 155 -11.61 -17.84 2.38
C ARG A 155 -12.55 -17.02 3.26
N ARG A 156 -12.03 -16.07 4.05
CA ARG A 156 -12.84 -15.21 4.92
C ARG A 156 -13.50 -14.05 4.18
N LEU A 157 -12.85 -13.53 3.13
CA LEU A 157 -13.34 -12.39 2.36
C LEU A 157 -14.48 -12.75 1.39
N ASP A 158 -14.59 -14.02 0.99
CA ASP A 158 -15.67 -14.52 0.15
C ASP A 158 -16.18 -15.88 0.66
N ALA A 159 -17.35 -15.85 1.32
CA ALA A 159 -17.99 -17.02 1.93
C ALA A 159 -18.39 -18.11 0.90
N GLY A 160 -18.30 -17.82 -0.41
CA GLY A 160 -18.55 -18.75 -1.51
C GLY A 160 -17.29 -19.26 -2.23
N VAL A 161 -16.08 -19.04 -1.69
CA VAL A 161 -14.84 -19.53 -2.29
C VAL A 161 -14.77 -21.05 -2.29
N GLU A 162 -14.78 -21.62 -3.49
CA GLU A 162 -14.57 -23.06 -3.73
C GLU A 162 -13.10 -23.31 -4.14
N TYR A 163 -12.48 -22.36 -4.82
CA TYR A 163 -11.13 -22.44 -5.35
C TYR A 163 -10.26 -21.32 -4.78
N VAL A 164 -9.25 -21.68 -4.01
CA VAL A 164 -8.30 -20.73 -3.42
C VAL A 164 -7.08 -20.60 -4.32
N PHE A 165 -6.66 -19.37 -4.59
CA PHE A 165 -5.46 -19.11 -5.37
C PHE A 165 -4.23 -19.76 -4.71
N PRO A 166 -3.30 -20.37 -5.47
CA PRO A 166 -2.14 -21.07 -4.91
C PRO A 166 -1.05 -20.11 -4.42
N PHE A 167 -1.35 -19.37 -3.34
CA PHE A 167 -0.45 -18.40 -2.70
C PHE A 167 0.89 -19.02 -2.28
N ASP A 168 0.92 -20.32 -2.01
CA ASP A 168 2.11 -21.10 -1.64
C ASP A 168 3.10 -21.32 -2.80
N LYS A 169 2.63 -21.21 -4.05
CA LYS A 169 3.41 -21.50 -5.25
C LYS A 169 3.80 -20.26 -6.06
N VAL A 170 3.20 -19.11 -5.76
CA VAL A 170 3.46 -17.82 -6.42
C VAL A 170 4.15 -16.89 -5.45
N ASN A 171 5.15 -16.11 -5.90
CA ASN A 171 5.78 -15.10 -5.04
C ASN A 171 4.98 -13.80 -5.08
N LYS A 172 5.06 -13.03 -3.99
CA LYS A 172 4.45 -11.70 -3.93
C LYS A 172 5.02 -10.80 -5.03
N ASN A 173 4.17 -10.00 -5.67
CA ASN A 173 4.49 -9.10 -6.78
C ASN A 173 5.01 -9.78 -8.07
N GLU A 174 4.96 -11.12 -8.19
CA GLU A 174 5.22 -11.74 -9.49
C GLU A 174 4.19 -11.27 -10.52
N ARG A 175 4.64 -11.08 -11.76
CA ARG A 175 3.79 -10.85 -12.93
C ARG A 175 3.31 -12.20 -13.42
N ILE A 176 2.02 -12.43 -13.41
CA ILE A 176 1.44 -13.73 -13.77
C ILE A 176 0.44 -13.64 -14.92
N ILE A 177 0.34 -14.74 -15.65
CA ILE A 177 -0.78 -15.02 -16.55
C ILE A 177 -1.69 -16.02 -15.87
N ILE A 178 -3.00 -15.75 -15.82
CA ILE A 178 -3.99 -16.73 -15.40
C ILE A 178 -4.52 -17.45 -16.64
N TYR A 179 -4.22 -18.74 -16.75
CA TYR A 179 -4.68 -19.58 -17.85
C TYR A 179 -5.97 -20.30 -17.46
N GLY A 180 -7.09 -19.89 -18.04
CA GLY A 180 -8.42 -20.41 -17.80
C GLY A 180 -9.32 -19.33 -17.22
N ILE A 181 -10.24 -18.82 -18.04
CA ILE A 181 -11.16 -17.73 -17.66
C ILE A 181 -12.52 -18.23 -17.15
N GLY A 182 -12.62 -19.52 -16.80
CA GLY A 182 -13.82 -20.11 -16.22
C GLY A 182 -13.95 -19.84 -14.71
N LYS A 183 -14.85 -20.58 -14.06
CA LYS A 183 -15.17 -20.45 -12.63
C LYS A 183 -13.95 -20.35 -11.70
N VAL A 184 -12.91 -21.17 -11.92
CA VAL A 184 -11.68 -21.16 -11.09
C VAL A 184 -10.93 -19.84 -11.28
N GLY A 185 -10.76 -19.39 -12.52
CA GLY A 185 -10.07 -18.15 -12.87
C GLY A 185 -10.76 -16.93 -12.29
N GLU A 186 -12.10 -16.84 -12.42
CA GLU A 186 -12.90 -15.77 -11.81
C GLU A 186 -12.71 -15.70 -10.29
N GLN A 187 -12.68 -16.84 -9.59
CA GLN A 187 -12.44 -16.84 -8.14
C GLN A 187 -11.02 -16.39 -7.80
N TYR A 188 -10.01 -16.78 -8.58
CA TYR A 188 -8.63 -16.32 -8.38
C TYR A 188 -8.51 -14.81 -8.59
N VAL A 189 -9.14 -14.26 -9.64
CA VAL A 189 -9.14 -12.81 -9.90
C VAL A 189 -9.77 -12.06 -8.74
N ARG A 190 -10.93 -12.49 -8.23
CA ARG A 190 -11.57 -11.84 -7.07
C ARG A 190 -10.67 -11.84 -5.84
N GLN A 191 -9.96 -12.94 -5.58
CA GLN A 191 -9.00 -13.02 -4.47
C GLN A 191 -7.81 -12.08 -4.66
N LEU A 192 -7.23 -12.04 -5.85
CA LEU A 192 -6.07 -11.19 -6.14
C LEU A 192 -6.43 -9.70 -6.16
N ALA A 193 -7.63 -9.34 -6.64
CA ALA A 193 -8.14 -7.97 -6.57
C ALA A 193 -8.35 -7.51 -5.13
N ALA A 194 -8.81 -8.40 -4.24
CA ALA A 194 -8.99 -8.07 -2.83
C ALA A 194 -7.65 -8.01 -2.06
N LEU A 195 -6.72 -8.93 -2.37
CA LEU A 195 -5.50 -9.13 -1.57
C LEU A 195 -4.27 -8.43 -2.13
N HIS A 196 -4.30 -7.97 -3.38
CA HIS A 196 -3.17 -7.32 -4.07
C HIS A 196 -1.86 -8.11 -3.95
N PHE A 197 -1.94 -9.44 -4.11
CA PHE A 197 -0.82 -10.35 -3.84
C PHE A 197 0.23 -10.38 -4.96
N CYS A 198 -0.22 -10.39 -6.22
CA CYS A 198 0.63 -10.44 -7.41
C CYS A 198 -0.06 -9.68 -8.56
N ASP A 199 0.68 -9.41 -9.63
CA ASP A 199 0.16 -8.65 -10.77
C ASP A 199 -0.33 -9.59 -11.87
N VAL A 200 -1.63 -9.55 -12.17
CA VAL A 200 -2.19 -10.29 -13.31
C VAL A 200 -2.03 -9.41 -14.54
N ILE A 201 -1.06 -9.74 -15.40
CA ILE A 201 -0.75 -8.91 -16.57
C ILE A 201 -1.64 -9.25 -17.76
N ALA A 202 -2.08 -10.50 -17.85
CA ALA A 202 -2.93 -11.02 -18.91
C ALA A 202 -3.66 -12.29 -18.46
N PHE A 203 -4.69 -12.65 -19.22
CA PHE A 203 -5.37 -13.93 -19.15
C PHE A 203 -4.97 -14.78 -20.35
N ALA A 204 -5.22 -16.08 -20.27
CA ALA A 204 -5.13 -16.94 -21.42
C ALA A 204 -6.26 -17.97 -21.41
N ASP A 205 -6.71 -18.39 -22.59
CA ASP A 205 -7.65 -19.50 -22.72
C ASP A 205 -7.36 -20.30 -23.98
N THR A 206 -7.69 -21.60 -23.95
CA THR A 206 -7.54 -22.50 -25.11
C THR A 206 -8.39 -22.06 -26.30
N TYR A 207 -9.54 -21.45 -26.03
CA TYR A 207 -10.49 -21.00 -27.04
C TYR A 207 -10.47 -19.48 -27.26
N ALA A 208 -9.52 -18.77 -26.65
CA ALA A 208 -9.34 -17.35 -26.88
C ALA A 208 -9.06 -17.07 -28.36
N LYS A 209 -9.44 -15.87 -28.80
CA LYS A 209 -9.12 -15.33 -30.12
C LYS A 209 -8.24 -14.09 -29.97
N PRO A 210 -7.38 -13.79 -30.96
CA PRO A 210 -6.57 -12.58 -30.92
C PRO A 210 -7.43 -11.33 -30.74
N GLY A 211 -7.11 -10.54 -29.71
CA GLY A 211 -7.85 -9.33 -29.34
C GLY A 211 -8.94 -9.51 -28.29
N ASP A 212 -9.21 -10.74 -27.84
CA ASP A 212 -10.15 -10.97 -26.74
C ASP A 212 -9.67 -10.29 -25.46
N LEU A 213 -10.64 -9.84 -24.66
CA LEU A 213 -10.41 -9.21 -23.36
C LEU A 213 -11.17 -10.00 -22.27
N PHE A 214 -10.56 -10.08 -21.10
CA PHE A 214 -11.19 -10.57 -19.88
C PHE A 214 -10.82 -9.64 -18.73
N GLU A 215 -11.82 -9.18 -17.97
CA GLU A 215 -11.64 -8.21 -16.88
C GLU A 215 -10.81 -6.97 -17.30
N GLY A 216 -11.04 -6.49 -18.53
CA GLY A 216 -10.33 -5.33 -19.10
C GLY A 216 -8.88 -5.58 -19.52
N LYS A 217 -8.34 -6.80 -19.38
CA LYS A 217 -6.98 -7.18 -19.80
C LYS A 217 -7.02 -8.13 -21.00
N ARG A 218 -5.91 -8.24 -21.73
CA ARG A 218 -5.80 -9.16 -22.88
C ARG A 218 -6.01 -10.60 -22.46
N CYS A 219 -6.83 -11.33 -23.22
CA CYS A 219 -6.97 -12.77 -23.16
C CYS A 219 -6.20 -13.38 -24.34
N LEU A 220 -5.07 -14.00 -24.02
CA LEU A 220 -4.12 -14.51 -24.98
C LEU A 220 -4.48 -15.92 -25.45
N THR A 221 -4.24 -16.18 -26.72
CA THR A 221 -4.13 -17.55 -27.23
C THR A 221 -2.87 -18.23 -26.67
N PRO A 222 -2.82 -19.57 -26.65
CA PRO A 222 -1.65 -20.29 -26.13
C PRO A 222 -0.35 -19.92 -26.86
N GLU A 223 -0.45 -19.66 -28.17
CA GLU A 223 0.68 -19.26 -29.01
C GLU A 223 1.13 -17.82 -28.71
N GLU A 224 0.21 -16.90 -28.40
CA GLU A 224 0.54 -15.53 -27.99
C GLU A 224 1.27 -15.47 -26.65
N ILE A 225 1.08 -16.43 -25.74
CA ILE A 225 1.82 -16.49 -24.48
C ILE A 225 3.33 -16.51 -24.76
N LEU A 226 3.78 -17.30 -25.73
CA LEU A 226 5.19 -17.42 -26.10
C LEU A 226 5.75 -16.12 -26.69
N LEU A 227 4.94 -15.38 -27.45
CA LEU A 227 5.36 -14.09 -28.02
C LEU A 227 5.64 -13.03 -26.93
N ASN A 228 5.07 -13.21 -25.74
CA ASN A 228 5.20 -12.30 -24.60
C ASN A 228 6.01 -12.93 -23.46
N ASP A 229 6.93 -13.87 -23.76
CA ASP A 229 7.60 -14.70 -22.75
C ASP A 229 8.42 -13.92 -21.70
N LYS A 230 8.86 -12.70 -22.02
CA LYS A 230 9.60 -11.82 -21.11
C LYS A 230 8.70 -10.96 -20.20
N ASP A 231 7.41 -10.93 -20.49
CA ASP A 231 6.48 -10.01 -19.83
C ASP A 231 5.88 -10.58 -18.55
N TYR A 232 5.92 -11.89 -18.37
CA TYR A 232 5.44 -12.59 -17.18
C TYR A 232 6.54 -13.42 -16.51
N ASP A 233 6.37 -13.67 -15.23
CA ASP A 233 7.26 -14.54 -14.45
C ASP A 233 6.68 -15.97 -14.39
N ARG A 234 5.35 -16.12 -14.23
CA ARG A 234 4.67 -17.43 -14.20
C ARG A 234 3.31 -17.48 -14.89
N ILE A 235 2.85 -18.69 -15.19
CA ILE A 235 1.50 -19.02 -15.63
C ILE A 235 0.82 -19.83 -14.53
N VAL A 236 -0.36 -19.39 -14.07
CA VAL A 236 -1.19 -20.11 -13.11
C VAL A 236 -2.35 -20.74 -13.86
N VAL A 237 -2.44 -22.07 -13.85
CA VAL A 237 -3.50 -22.81 -14.54
C VAL A 237 -4.75 -22.86 -13.66
N ALA A 238 -5.77 -22.10 -14.05
CA ALA A 238 -7.05 -21.99 -13.37
C ALA A 238 -8.11 -22.89 -14.03
N SER A 239 -7.86 -24.20 -14.02
CA SER A 239 -8.81 -25.19 -14.51
C SER A 239 -8.67 -26.52 -13.76
N THR A 240 -9.77 -27.09 -13.28
CA THR A 240 -9.79 -28.45 -12.71
C THR A 240 -10.07 -29.52 -13.77
N THR A 241 -10.90 -29.21 -14.77
CA THR A 241 -11.31 -30.15 -15.83
C THR A 241 -10.23 -30.37 -16.89
N TYR A 242 -9.55 -29.30 -17.30
CA TYR A 242 -8.64 -29.33 -18.46
C TYR A 242 -7.16 -29.18 -18.07
N HIS A 243 -6.86 -29.25 -16.77
CA HIS A 243 -5.53 -29.02 -16.20
C HIS A 243 -4.40 -29.74 -16.96
N SER A 244 -4.51 -31.07 -17.11
CA SER A 244 -3.48 -31.89 -17.75
C SER A 244 -3.27 -31.56 -19.23
N GLN A 245 -4.35 -31.19 -19.94
CA GLN A 245 -4.30 -30.83 -21.35
C GLN A 245 -3.62 -29.47 -21.54
N ILE A 246 -3.96 -28.50 -20.70
CA ILE A 246 -3.32 -27.17 -20.67
C ILE A 246 -1.83 -27.31 -20.38
N LEU A 247 -1.46 -28.08 -19.34
CA LEU A 247 -0.05 -28.33 -19.02
C LEU A 247 0.72 -28.98 -20.18
N SER A 248 0.14 -30.01 -20.81
CA SER A 248 0.77 -30.66 -21.96
C SER A 248 0.96 -29.68 -23.11
N ARG A 249 -0.02 -28.82 -23.37
CA ARG A 249 0.06 -27.82 -24.44
C ARG A 249 1.13 -26.77 -24.15
N LEU A 250 1.14 -26.18 -22.95
CA LEU A 250 2.15 -25.19 -22.55
C LEU A 250 3.58 -25.76 -22.62
N ARG A 251 3.76 -27.01 -22.20
CA ARG A 251 5.06 -27.71 -22.32
C ARG A 251 5.45 -27.95 -23.77
N SER A 252 4.50 -28.35 -24.62
CA SER A 252 4.78 -28.55 -26.05
C SER A 252 5.15 -27.25 -26.78
N LEU A 253 4.71 -26.11 -26.26
CA LEU A 253 5.08 -24.77 -26.74
C LEU A 253 6.46 -24.31 -26.21
N GLY A 254 7.12 -25.09 -25.35
CA GLY A 254 8.45 -24.78 -24.83
C GLY A 254 8.47 -23.94 -23.54
N ILE A 255 7.33 -23.72 -22.89
CA ILE A 255 7.30 -23.03 -21.60
C ILE A 255 7.96 -23.89 -20.52
N GLU A 256 8.90 -23.31 -19.78
CA GLU A 256 9.63 -24.00 -18.73
C GLU A 256 8.69 -24.54 -17.65
N PRO A 257 8.80 -25.83 -17.25
CA PRO A 257 7.92 -26.42 -16.25
C PRO A 257 7.90 -25.69 -14.90
N GLY A 258 9.01 -25.06 -14.49
CA GLY A 258 9.10 -24.29 -13.24
C GLY A 258 8.29 -22.98 -13.25
N ARG A 259 7.86 -22.52 -14.42
CA ARG A 259 7.04 -21.32 -14.60
C ARG A 259 5.53 -21.62 -14.66
N ILE A 260 5.13 -22.89 -14.61
CA ILE A 260 3.72 -23.30 -14.71
C ILE A 260 3.25 -23.84 -13.36
N ILE A 261 2.20 -23.23 -12.81
CA ILE A 261 1.63 -23.52 -11.48
C ILE A 261 0.24 -24.13 -11.58
#